data_AF-A0A924C8H5-F1
#
_entry.id   AF-A0A924C8H5-F1
#
_cell.length_a   1.000
_cell.length_b   1.000
_cell.length_c   1.000
_cell.angle_alpha   90.00
_cell.angle_beta   90.00
_cell.angle_gamma   90.00
#
_symmetry.space_group_name_H-M   'P 1'
#
loop_
_entity.id
_entity.type
_entity.pdbx_description
1 polymer ?
#
loop_
_entity_poly.entity_id
_entity_poly.type
_entity_poly.pdbx_seq_one_letter_code
_entity_poly.pdbx_strand_id
1 'polypeptide(L)'
;GWQLNGVEVVHAMPDDLVIEMKLDSRSAVVALTHDPKLDDLALMEALKSEAFYVGAIGSRSNNAKRRERLKEFDLSDAQLAKLHGPIGLYIGSKTPSEIAISILAELTAVKNGVLLPVEVKIEVAKAAMQSVPDAPVCGID
;
A
#
# COMPACT_ATOMS: atom_id res chain seq x y z
N GLY A 1 -19.40 -8.18 -14.03
CA GLY A 1 -18.11 -7.67 -13.52
C GLY A 1 -16.98 -8.37 -14.24
N TRP A 2 -15.76 -7.82 -14.20
CA TRP A 2 -14.57 -8.50 -14.74
C TRP A 2 -14.30 -9.76 -13.92
N GLN A 3 -14.27 -10.93 -14.56
CA GLN A 3 -13.97 -12.21 -13.92
C GLN A 3 -12.71 -12.78 -14.56
N LEU A 4 -11.71 -13.07 -13.74
CA LEU A 4 -10.44 -13.65 -14.14
C LEU A 4 -10.34 -15.04 -13.52
N ASN A 5 -9.90 -16.03 -14.30
CA ASN A 5 -9.68 -17.38 -13.79
C ASN A 5 -8.65 -17.35 -12.65
N GLY A 6 -8.97 -18.01 -11.54
CA GLY A 6 -8.13 -18.03 -10.34
C GLY A 6 -8.26 -16.78 -9.45
N VAL A 7 -9.18 -15.86 -9.76
CA VAL A 7 -9.52 -14.73 -8.90
C VAL A 7 -10.93 -14.91 -8.36
N GLU A 8 -11.03 -15.05 -7.05
CA GLU A 8 -12.31 -15.09 -6.34
C GLU A 8 -12.73 -13.67 -5.95
N VAL A 9 -14.00 -13.33 -6.20
CA VAL A 9 -14.60 -12.09 -5.74
C VAL A 9 -15.56 -12.44 -4.61
N VAL A 10 -15.22 -12.01 -3.40
CA VAL A 10 -16.02 -12.26 -2.20
C VAL A 10 -16.79 -11.00 -1.81
N HIS A 11 -18.07 -11.17 -1.47
CA HIS A 11 -18.93 -10.10 -0.99
C HIS A 11 -19.19 -10.29 0.52
N ALA A 12 -18.28 -9.79 1.34
CA ALA A 12 -18.34 -9.87 2.80
C ALA A 12 -17.80 -8.59 3.44
N MET A 13 -17.96 -8.47 4.76
CA MET A 13 -17.28 -7.41 5.52
C MET A 13 -15.76 -7.66 5.50
N PRO A 14 -14.92 -6.63 5.26
CA PRO A 14 -13.49 -6.85 5.02
C PRO A 14 -12.72 -7.45 6.21
N ASP A 15 -13.08 -7.08 7.43
CA ASP A 15 -12.54 -7.64 8.68
C ASP A 15 -12.91 -9.11 8.85
N ASP A 16 -14.21 -9.45 8.71
CA ASP A 16 -14.69 -10.84 8.76
C ASP A 16 -13.97 -11.72 7.73
N LEU A 17 -13.82 -11.22 6.50
CA LEU A 17 -13.13 -11.93 5.42
C LEU A 17 -11.67 -12.21 5.77
N VAL A 18 -10.95 -11.22 6.30
CA VAL A 18 -9.54 -11.39 6.67
C VAL A 18 -9.37 -12.43 7.78
N ILE A 19 -10.28 -12.45 8.76
CA ILE A 19 -10.32 -13.47 9.82
C ILE A 19 -10.58 -14.86 9.22
N GLU A 20 -11.57 -14.98 8.33
CA GLU A 20 -11.94 -16.25 7.70
C GLU A 20 -10.82 -16.84 6.83
N MET A 21 -10.09 -15.97 6.10
CA MET A 21 -8.99 -16.38 5.22
C MET A 21 -7.80 -16.98 5.96
N LYS A 22 -7.68 -16.80 7.29
CA LYS A 22 -6.58 -17.34 8.12
C LYS A 22 -5.20 -17.09 7.49
N LEU A 23 -4.93 -15.82 7.21
CA LEU A 23 -3.73 -15.38 6.50
C LEU A 23 -2.45 -15.89 7.17
N ASP A 24 -1.58 -16.49 6.36
CA ASP A 24 -0.30 -17.08 6.76
C ASP A 24 0.91 -16.26 6.25
N SER A 25 2.12 -16.74 6.54
CA SER A 25 3.38 -16.16 6.04
C SER A 25 3.54 -16.13 4.51
N ARG A 26 2.60 -16.70 3.75
CA ARG A 26 2.59 -16.67 2.27
C ARG A 26 1.52 -15.72 1.73
N SER A 27 0.76 -15.09 2.61
CA SER A 27 -0.35 -14.21 2.29
C SER A 27 0.10 -12.75 2.22
N ALA A 28 -0.49 -11.99 1.30
CA ALA A 28 -0.30 -10.55 1.18
C ALA A 28 -1.65 -9.85 1.10
N VAL A 29 -1.78 -8.72 1.81
CA VAL A 29 -2.99 -7.90 1.83
C VAL A 29 -2.69 -6.54 1.23
N VAL A 30 -3.53 -6.14 0.27
CA VAL A 30 -3.41 -4.87 -0.44
C VAL A 30 -4.75 -4.14 -0.41
N ALA A 31 -4.81 -3.02 0.30
CA ALA A 31 -6.00 -2.18 0.39
C ALA A 31 -5.98 -1.09 -0.71
N LEU A 32 -6.98 -1.14 -1.59
CA LEU A 32 -7.03 -0.35 -2.83
C LEU A 32 -8.27 0.55 -2.95
N THR A 33 -9.14 0.60 -1.94
CA THR A 33 -10.45 1.27 -2.09
C THR A 33 -10.39 2.78 -1.93
N HIS A 34 -9.37 3.28 -1.23
CA HIS A 34 -9.29 4.66 -0.74
C HIS A 34 -10.40 5.06 0.25
N ASP A 35 -11.31 4.15 0.62
CA ASP A 35 -12.34 4.38 1.64
C ASP A 35 -11.80 3.93 3.01
N PRO A 36 -11.56 4.88 3.95
CA PRO A 36 -11.13 4.55 5.31
C PRO A 36 -12.02 3.51 6.00
N LYS A 37 -13.34 3.54 5.75
CA LYS A 37 -14.28 2.65 6.44
C LYS A 37 -14.09 1.19 6.06
N LEU A 38 -13.63 0.93 4.84
CA LEU A 38 -13.41 -0.43 4.33
C LEU A 38 -11.95 -0.86 4.49
N ASP A 39 -11.02 0.02 4.08
CA ASP A 39 -9.59 -0.27 4.16
C ASP A 39 -9.15 -0.48 5.62
N ASP A 40 -9.59 0.37 6.56
CA ASP A 40 -9.09 0.30 7.94
C ASP A 40 -9.60 -0.97 8.66
N LEU A 41 -10.82 -1.45 8.34
CA LEU A 41 -11.36 -2.73 8.84
C LEU A 41 -10.49 -3.91 8.38
N ALA A 42 -10.20 -3.99 7.08
CA ALA A 42 -9.34 -5.05 6.54
C ALA A 42 -7.93 -5.00 7.12
N LEU A 43 -7.35 -3.79 7.23
CA LEU A 43 -5.98 -3.59 7.69
C LEU A 43 -5.83 -3.90 9.18
N MET A 44 -6.83 -3.58 10.02
CA MET A 44 -6.80 -3.89 11.44
C MET A 44 -6.62 -5.39 11.69
N GLU A 45 -7.36 -6.24 10.97
CA GLU A 45 -7.24 -7.69 11.11
C GLU A 45 -6.00 -8.23 10.38
N ALA A 46 -5.65 -7.68 9.22
CA ALA A 46 -4.48 -8.12 8.47
C ALA A 46 -3.18 -7.87 9.23
N LEU A 47 -3.05 -6.74 9.95
CA LEU A 47 -1.85 -6.40 10.73
C LEU A 47 -1.64 -7.32 11.95
N LYS A 48 -2.70 -7.98 12.42
CA LYS A 48 -2.64 -8.99 13.48
C LYS A 48 -2.18 -10.37 12.97
N SER A 49 -2.26 -10.61 11.66
CA SER A 49 -1.94 -11.89 11.04
C SER A 49 -0.44 -12.13 10.80
N GLU A 50 -0.12 -13.31 10.27
CA GLU A 50 1.23 -13.67 9.82
C GLU A 50 1.54 -13.24 8.39
N ALA A 51 0.62 -12.55 7.70
CA ALA A 51 0.82 -12.06 6.34
C ALA A 51 2.18 -11.37 6.18
N PHE A 52 2.94 -11.77 5.15
CA PHE A 52 4.29 -11.24 4.92
C PHE A 52 4.26 -9.78 4.45
N TYR A 53 3.10 -9.32 3.95
CA TYR A 53 2.91 -7.97 3.46
C TYR A 53 1.51 -7.48 3.75
N VAL A 54 1.40 -6.30 4.36
CA VAL A 54 0.13 -5.59 4.55
C VAL A 54 0.35 -4.16 4.14
N GLY A 55 -0.36 -3.71 3.11
CA GLY A 55 -0.12 -2.40 2.56
C GLY A 55 -1.35 -1.76 1.95
N ALA A 56 -1.32 -0.43 1.86
CA ALA A 56 -2.45 0.34 1.36
C ALA A 56 -2.01 1.50 0.45
N ILE A 57 -2.78 1.71 -0.62
CA ILE A 57 -2.57 2.83 -1.53
C ILE A 57 -2.99 4.17 -0.86
N GLY A 58 -2.44 5.28 -1.32
CA GLY A 58 -2.84 6.61 -0.86
C GLY A 58 -1.77 7.68 -1.07
N SER A 59 -2.16 8.95 -0.91
CA SER A 59 -1.19 10.03 -0.77
C SER A 59 -0.41 9.91 0.55
N ARG A 60 0.70 10.62 0.67
CA ARG A 60 1.45 10.73 1.94
C ARG A 60 0.56 11.20 3.09
N SER A 61 -0.29 12.20 2.84
CA SER A 61 -1.24 12.72 3.84
C SER A 61 -2.31 11.69 4.23
N ASN A 62 -2.86 10.96 3.26
CA ASN A 62 -3.86 9.92 3.55
C ASN A 62 -3.25 8.77 4.34
N ASN A 63 -2.00 8.40 4.03
CA ASN A 63 -1.29 7.36 4.76
C ASN A 63 -0.98 7.77 6.21
N ALA A 64 -0.58 9.02 6.45
CA ALA A 64 -0.38 9.54 7.81
C ALA A 64 -1.67 9.48 8.62
N LYS A 65 -2.78 10.00 8.06
CA LYS A 65 -4.11 9.93 8.68
C LYS A 65 -4.57 8.48 8.93
N ARG A 66 -4.25 7.56 8.01
CA ARG A 66 -4.54 6.14 8.16
C ARG A 66 -3.80 5.55 9.36
N ARG A 67 -2.51 5.85 9.51
CA ARG A 67 -1.72 5.43 10.66
C ARG A 67 -2.27 6.01 11.96
N GLU A 68 -2.69 7.28 11.97
CA GLU A 68 -3.32 7.91 13.14
C GLU A 68 -4.59 7.18 13.55
N ARG A 69 -5.52 6.94 12.60
CA ARG A 69 -6.73 6.17 12.87
C ARG A 69 -6.41 4.75 13.35
N LEU A 70 -5.48 4.06 12.70
CA LEU A 70 -5.10 2.69 13.07
C LEU A 70 -4.47 2.59 14.48
N LYS A 71 -3.85 3.66 14.99
CA LYS A 71 -3.35 3.71 16.38
C LYS A 71 -4.45 3.76 17.43
N GLU A 72 -5.65 4.19 17.06
CA GLU A 72 -6.80 4.23 17.97
C GLU A 72 -7.44 2.85 18.18
N PHE A 73 -7.00 1.84 17.41
CA PHE A 73 -7.42 0.45 17.55
C PHE A 73 -6.42 -0.36 18.37
N ASP A 74 -6.79 -1.60 18.72
CA ASP A 74 -5.97 -2.55 19.49
C ASP A 74 -4.83 -3.15 18.66
N LEU A 75 -3.94 -2.29 18.16
CA LEU A 75 -2.73 -2.63 17.43
C LEU A 75 -1.52 -2.16 18.23
N SER A 76 -0.59 -3.07 18.46
CA SER A 76 0.73 -2.71 18.98
C SER A 76 1.52 -1.89 17.97
N ASP A 77 2.47 -1.08 18.45
CA ASP A 77 3.41 -0.35 17.59
C ASP A 77 4.16 -1.28 16.63
N ALA A 78 4.46 -2.51 17.06
CA ALA A 78 5.11 -3.51 16.24
C ALA A 78 4.21 -4.00 15.09
N GLN A 79 2.91 -4.19 15.33
CA GLN A 79 1.95 -4.53 14.27
C GLN A 79 1.78 -3.35 13.31
N LEU A 80 1.63 -2.13 13.82
CA LEU A 80 1.48 -0.94 12.97
C LEU A 80 2.74 -0.64 12.14
N ALA A 81 3.93 -0.99 12.64
CA ALA A 81 5.18 -0.87 11.89
C ALA A 81 5.22 -1.77 10.65
N LYS A 82 4.45 -2.86 10.61
CA LYS A 82 4.32 -3.73 9.42
C LYS A 82 3.51 -3.09 8.29
N LEU A 83 2.75 -2.03 8.56
CA LEU A 83 1.94 -1.38 7.53
C LEU A 83 2.82 -0.69 6.49
N HIS A 84 2.71 -1.12 5.23
CA HIS A 84 3.30 -0.45 4.07
C HIS A 84 2.36 0.65 3.55
N GLY A 85 2.92 1.80 3.19
CA GLY A 85 2.12 2.89 2.65
C GLY A 85 2.91 4.19 2.47
N PRO A 86 2.71 4.93 1.36
CA PRO A 86 2.05 4.50 0.13
C PRO A 86 2.76 3.28 -0.49
N ILE A 87 2.00 2.27 -0.87
CA ILE A 87 2.53 1.05 -1.48
C ILE A 87 3.01 1.28 -2.91
N GLY A 88 4.06 0.55 -3.28
CA GLY A 88 4.69 0.53 -4.58
C GLY A 88 6.06 1.22 -4.62
N LEU A 89 6.84 0.91 -5.66
CA LEU A 89 8.08 1.59 -6.01
C LEU A 89 7.81 2.87 -6.80
N TYR A 90 8.55 3.93 -6.52
CA TYR A 90 8.51 5.14 -7.33
C TYR A 90 9.14 4.89 -8.70
N ILE A 91 8.28 4.71 -9.71
CA ILE A 91 8.67 4.56 -11.12
C ILE A 91 8.01 5.63 -12.00
N GLY A 92 7.44 6.67 -11.39
CA GLY A 92 6.70 7.71 -12.12
C GLY A 92 5.32 7.28 -12.62
N SER A 93 4.73 6.21 -12.06
CA SER A 93 3.43 5.65 -12.46
C SER A 93 2.32 6.70 -12.47
N LYS A 94 1.53 6.71 -13.55
CA LYS A 94 0.34 7.57 -13.74
C LYS A 94 -0.91 6.76 -14.05
N THR A 95 -0.76 5.60 -14.68
CA THR A 95 -1.87 4.74 -15.08
C THR A 95 -2.10 3.60 -14.08
N PRO A 96 -3.32 3.02 -14.00
CA PRO A 96 -3.58 1.87 -13.14
C PRO A 96 -2.64 0.69 -13.38
N SER A 97 -2.28 0.41 -14.64
CA SER A 97 -1.34 -0.66 -14.99
C SER A 97 0.08 -0.39 -14.47
N GLU A 98 0.57 0.84 -14.59
CA GLU A 98 1.88 1.22 -14.03
C GLU A 98 1.88 1.21 -12.50
N ILE A 99 0.75 1.56 -11.87
CA ILE A 99 0.59 1.48 -10.41
C ILE A 99 0.61 0.01 -9.97
N ALA A 100 -0.06 -0.88 -10.70
CA ALA A 100 -0.05 -2.31 -10.41
C ALA A 100 1.37 -2.89 -10.52
N ILE A 101 2.13 -2.54 -11.55
CA ILE A 101 3.54 -2.96 -11.71
C ILE A 101 4.38 -2.47 -10.52
N SER A 102 4.22 -1.20 -10.13
CA SER A 102 4.90 -0.60 -8.99
C SER A 102 4.64 -1.35 -7.68
N ILE A 103 3.38 -1.72 -7.42
CA ILE A 103 2.97 -2.49 -6.24
C ILE A 103 3.52 -3.93 -6.29
N LEU A 104 3.39 -4.60 -7.43
CA LEU A 104 3.89 -5.98 -7.61
C LEU A 104 5.41 -6.06 -7.47
N ALA A 105 6.14 -5.02 -7.89
CA ALA A 105 7.59 -4.95 -7.71
C ALA A 105 7.97 -4.85 -6.22
N GLU A 106 7.29 -4.01 -5.44
CA GLU A 106 7.50 -3.94 -3.98
C GLU A 106 7.17 -5.28 -3.31
N LEU A 107 5.99 -5.84 -3.59
CA LEU A 107 5.54 -7.14 -3.07
C LEU A 107 6.57 -8.25 -3.33
N THR A 108 7.08 -8.32 -4.55
CA THR A 108 8.07 -9.33 -4.96
C THR A 108 9.39 -9.14 -4.22
N ALA A 109 9.84 -7.89 -4.03
CA ALA A 109 11.05 -7.60 -3.28
C ALA A 109 10.91 -8.04 -1.81
N VAL A 110 9.79 -7.70 -1.15
CA VAL A 110 9.53 -8.11 0.24
C VAL A 110 9.46 -9.63 0.36
N LYS A 111 8.72 -10.29 -0.53
CA LYS A 111 8.61 -11.76 -0.56
C LYS A 111 9.98 -12.45 -0.69
N ASN A 112 10.89 -11.86 -1.45
CA ASN A 112 12.22 -12.41 -1.70
C ASN A 112 13.29 -11.92 -0.70
N GLY A 113 12.93 -11.11 0.30
CA GLY A 113 13.87 -10.55 1.28
C GLY A 113 14.85 -9.53 0.68
N VAL A 114 14.49 -8.89 -0.43
CA VAL A 114 15.31 -7.87 -1.08
C VAL A 114 15.13 -6.53 -0.37
N LEU A 115 16.24 -5.96 0.12
CA LEU A 115 16.24 -4.61 0.68
C LEU A 115 16.14 -3.59 -0.44
N LEU A 116 15.06 -2.82 -0.43
CA LEU A 116 14.84 -1.74 -1.38
C LEU A 116 15.52 -0.45 -0.89
N PRO A 117 16.20 0.30 -1.78
CA PRO A 117 16.72 1.62 -1.46
C PRO A 117 15.61 2.56 -0.95
N VAL A 118 15.93 3.46 -0.03
CA VAL A 118 14.93 4.37 0.55
C VAL A 118 14.44 5.37 -0.50
N GLU A 119 15.28 5.69 -1.47
CA GLU A 119 15.05 6.63 -2.57
C GLU A 119 13.96 6.14 -3.52
N VAL A 120 13.74 4.82 -3.63
CA VAL A 120 12.68 4.27 -4.48
C VAL A 120 11.32 4.25 -3.78
N LYS A 121 11.24 4.61 -2.49
CA LYS A 121 9.94 4.74 -1.81
C LYS A 121 9.18 5.96 -2.34
N ILE A 122 7.89 5.77 -2.63
CA ILE A 122 7.02 6.81 -3.21
C ILE A 122 7.05 8.11 -2.41
N GLU A 123 7.00 8.04 -1.08
CA GLU A 123 6.99 9.24 -0.23
C GLU A 123 8.31 10.04 -0.31
N VAL A 124 9.45 9.34 -0.40
CA VAL A 124 10.78 9.94 -0.43
C VAL A 124 11.04 10.57 -1.79
N ALA A 125 10.79 9.81 -2.85
CA ALA A 125 10.99 10.29 -4.21
C ALA A 125 10.09 11.50 -4.55
N LYS A 126 8.83 11.49 -4.11
CA LYS A 126 7.92 12.63 -4.31
C LYS A 126 8.35 13.86 -3.52
N ALA A 127 8.85 13.70 -2.30
CA ALA A 127 9.40 14.80 -1.53
C ALA A 127 10.64 15.41 -2.21
N ALA A 128 11.53 14.58 -2.76
CA ALA A 128 12.69 15.05 -3.50
C ALA A 128 12.30 15.84 -4.76
N MET A 129 11.33 15.37 -5.55
CA MET A 129 10.87 16.05 -6.76
C MET A 129 10.19 17.40 -6.48
N GLN A 130 9.44 17.54 -5.39
CA GLN A 130 8.78 18.80 -5.00
C GLN A 130 9.77 19.89 -4.56
N SER A 131 11.01 19.53 -4.24
CA SER A 131 12.07 20.47 -3.88
C SER A 131 12.86 21.02 -5.07
N VAL A 132 12.61 20.52 -6.28
CA VAL A 132 13.24 21.03 -7.50
C VAL A 132 12.41 22.23 -8.00
N PRO A 133 12.95 23.47 -8.02
CA PRO A 133 12.22 24.60 -8.58
C PRO A 133 11.95 24.36 -10.08
N ASP A 134 10.78 24.80 -10.56
CA ASP A 134 10.41 24.73 -11.97
C ASP A 134 11.56 25.26 -12.83
N ALA A 135 12.09 24.42 -13.73
CA ALA A 135 13.05 24.85 -14.72
C ALA A 135 12.38 25.97 -15.55
N PRO A 136 13.06 27.10 -15.81
CA PRO A 136 12.48 28.13 -16.65
C PRO A 136 12.20 27.53 -18.02
N VAL A 137 10.93 27.51 -18.42
CA VAL A 137 10.53 27.24 -19.80
C VAL A 137 11.19 28.36 -20.61
N CYS A 138 12.25 28.01 -21.34
CA CYS A 138 12.90 28.92 -22.27
C CYS A 138 11.89 29.23 -23.37
N GLY A 139 11.17 30.33 -23.20
CA GLY A 139 10.31 30.91 -24.24
C GLY A 139 11.18 31.29 -25.41
N ILE A 140 10.86 30.73 -26.57
CA ILE A 140 11.37 31.20 -27.86
C ILE A 140 10.36 32.26 -28.29
N ASP A 141 10.75 33.53 -28.20
CA ASP A 141 10.21 34.65 -28.97
C ASP A 141 11.39 35.44 -29.56
#